data_AF-A0A6X6H4S3-F1
#
_entry.id   AF-A0A6X6H4S3-F1
#
_cell.length_a   1.000
_cell.length_b   1.000
_cell.length_c   1.000
_cell.angle_alpha   90.00
_cell.angle_beta   90.00
_cell.angle_gamma   90.00
#
_symmetry.space_group_name_H-M   'P 1'
#
loop_
_entity.id
_entity.type
_entity.pdbx_description
1 polymer ?
#
loop_
_entity_poly.entity_id
_entity_poly.type
_entity_poly.pdbx_seq_one_letter_code
_entity_poly.pdbx_strand_id
1 'polypeptide(L)'
;MAIAKEKTMNILASVKDMDRTQWLLTRRLGIGGSDAGIIMGLNQYKTAFELWLDKTDQVLPDESAGEAAYWGNQMEEVVAKEFEKRTGKKVRRSNMMYQHPEHDFMLA
;
A
#
# COMPACT_ATOMS: atom_id res chain seq x y z
N MET A 1 1.42 34.95 -15.20
CA MET A 1 1.83 33.56 -15.52
C MET A 1 2.02 32.85 -14.19
N ALA A 2 1.03 32.10 -13.72
CA ALA A 2 1.12 31.37 -12.46
C ALA A 2 1.84 30.05 -12.72
N ILE A 3 2.97 29.83 -12.06
CA ILE A 3 3.63 28.54 -12.01
C ILE A 3 2.70 27.65 -11.20
N ALA A 4 2.16 26.58 -11.80
CA ALA A 4 1.43 25.58 -11.05
C ALA A 4 2.37 25.03 -9.97
N LYS A 5 2.01 25.15 -8.70
CA LYS A 5 2.71 24.44 -7.62
C LYS A 5 2.72 22.96 -8.02
N GLU A 6 3.91 22.34 -8.10
CA GLU A 6 4.00 20.88 -8.15
C GLU A 6 3.18 20.33 -6.98
N LYS A 7 2.13 19.58 -7.29
CA LYS A 7 1.31 18.90 -6.28
C LYS A 7 2.11 17.73 -5.74
N THR A 8 2.90 17.98 -4.70
CA THR A 8 3.65 16.96 -3.99
C THR A 8 2.69 16.08 -3.18
N MET A 9 2.90 14.76 -3.20
CA MET A 9 2.13 13.81 -2.38
C MET A 9 2.19 14.17 -0.90
N ASN A 10 1.09 13.98 -0.18
CA ASN A 10 1.06 14.12 1.27
C ASN A 10 1.68 12.88 1.92
N ILE A 11 2.46 13.05 2.99
CA ILE A 11 2.94 11.94 3.80
C ILE A 11 1.84 11.65 4.84
N LEU A 12 1.24 10.46 4.76
CA LEU A 12 0.21 10.04 5.71
C LEU A 12 0.85 9.51 7.00
N ALA A 13 1.85 8.63 6.89
CA ALA A 13 2.52 8.03 8.03
C ALA A 13 3.91 7.47 7.65
N SER A 14 4.82 7.44 8.62
CA SER A 14 6.06 6.64 8.55
C SER A 14 5.77 5.22 8.98
N VAL A 15 6.22 4.22 8.21
CA VAL A 15 6.00 2.79 8.52
C VAL A 15 7.22 2.10 9.13
N LYS A 16 8.32 2.83 9.37
CA LYS A 16 9.60 2.25 9.78
C LYS A 16 9.51 1.44 11.09
N ASP A 17 8.76 1.95 12.06
CA ASP A 17 8.65 1.40 13.42
C ASP A 17 7.19 1.07 13.78
N MET A 18 6.35 0.94 12.76
CA MET A 18 4.91 0.69 12.92
C MET A 18 4.67 -0.80 13.12
N ASP A 19 3.87 -1.17 14.13
CA ASP A 19 3.46 -2.56 14.29
C ASP A 19 2.45 -2.99 13.21
N ARG A 20 2.24 -4.30 13.07
CA ARG A 20 1.40 -4.86 12.00
C ARG A 20 -0.06 -4.39 12.13
N THR A 21 -0.58 -4.30 13.35
CA THR A 21 -1.96 -3.89 13.61
C THR A 21 -2.16 -2.42 13.28
N GLN A 22 -1.25 -1.55 13.72
CA GLN A 22 -1.23 -0.13 13.38
C GLN A 22 -1.12 0.08 11.87
N TRP A 23 -0.29 -0.72 11.19
CA TRP A 23 -0.14 -0.69 9.74
C TRP A 23 -1.43 -1.06 9.02
N LEU A 24 -2.12 -2.11 9.47
CA LEU A 24 -3.42 -2.52 8.92
C LEU A 24 -4.49 -1.45 9.15
N LEU A 25 -4.57 -0.89 10.35
CA LEU A 25 -5.54 0.16 10.69
C LEU A 25 -5.28 1.44 9.88
N THR A 26 -4.02 1.86 9.72
CA THR A 26 -3.66 3.03 8.91
C THR A 26 -4.11 2.86 7.46
N ARG A 27 -4.00 1.65 6.91
CA ARG A 27 -4.49 1.35 5.55
C ARG A 27 -6.00 1.44 5.39
N ARG A 28 -6.80 1.44 6.48
CA ARG A 28 -8.25 1.62 6.40
C ARG A 28 -8.66 3.06 6.09
N LEU A 29 -7.75 4.02 6.28
CA LEU A 29 -7.99 5.44 6.00
C LEU A 29 -8.22 5.77 4.52
N GLY A 30 -8.01 4.81 3.61
CA GLY A 30 -8.27 4.98 2.19
C GLY A 30 -8.11 3.68 1.41
N ILE A 31 -7.96 3.82 0.10
CA ILE A 31 -7.90 2.77 -0.92
C ILE A 31 -6.45 2.73 -1.42
N GLY A 32 -5.78 1.61 -1.17
CA GLY A 32 -4.44 1.34 -1.68
C GLY A 32 -4.43 0.59 -3.00
N GLY A 33 -3.24 0.39 -3.57
CA GLY A 33 -3.08 -0.33 -4.84
C GLY A 33 -3.67 -1.75 -4.88
N SER A 34 -3.61 -2.49 -3.76
CA SER A 34 -4.25 -3.81 -3.64
C SER A 34 -5.77 -3.74 -3.72
N ASP A 35 -6.34 -2.68 -3.16
CA ASP A 35 -7.78 -2.49 -3.03
C ASP A 35 -8.39 -2.11 -4.38
N ALA A 36 -7.65 -1.34 -5.19
CA ALA A 36 -8.06 -0.98 -6.54
C ALA A 36 -8.37 -2.22 -7.40
N GLY A 37 -7.54 -3.27 -7.34
CA GLY A 37 -7.79 -4.52 -8.07
C GLY A 37 -9.06 -5.24 -7.62
N ILE A 38 -9.39 -5.18 -6.32
CA ILE A 38 -10.62 -5.74 -5.75
C ILE A 38 -11.85 -4.95 -6.24
N ILE A 39 -11.78 -3.62 -6.18
CA ILE A 39 -12.87 -2.73 -6.60
C ILE A 39 -13.18 -2.92 -8.10
N MET A 40 -12.15 -3.13 -8.91
CA MET A 40 -12.30 -3.39 -10.34
C MET A 40 -12.77 -4.82 -10.66
N GLY A 41 -12.97 -5.68 -9.66
CA GLY A 41 -13.41 -7.07 -9.86
C GLY A 41 -12.34 -7.98 -10.47
N LEU A 42 -11.06 -7.60 -10.38
CA LEU A 42 -9.93 -8.35 -10.94
C LEU A 42 -9.21 -9.22 -9.88
N ASN A 43 -9.72 -9.24 -8.65
CA ASN A 43 -9.14 -9.99 -7.54
C ASN A 43 -9.90 -11.31 -7.34
N GLN A 44 -9.15 -12.42 -7.28
CA GLN A 44 -9.71 -13.77 -7.06
C GLN A 44 -9.80 -14.18 -5.59
N TYR A 45 -9.22 -13.40 -4.68
CA TYR A 45 -9.05 -13.73 -3.26
C TYR A 45 -10.01 -12.97 -2.34
N LYS A 46 -10.44 -11.77 -2.73
CA LYS A 46 -11.30 -10.88 -1.91
C LYS A 46 -12.30 -10.17 -2.79
N THR A 47 -13.55 -10.13 -2.34
CA THR A 47 -14.67 -9.44 -3.00
C THR A 47 -14.74 -7.97 -2.59
N ALA A 48 -15.46 -7.15 -3.37
CA ALA A 48 -15.72 -5.76 -3.02
C ALA A 48 -16.50 -5.60 -1.70
N PHE A 49 -17.38 -6.56 -1.38
CA PHE A 49 -18.13 -6.55 -0.12
C PHE A 49 -17.22 -6.81 1.09
N GLU A 50 -16.33 -7.80 1.02
CA GLU A 50 -15.36 -8.08 2.07
C GLU A 50 -14.36 -6.93 2.24
N LEU A 51 -13.99 -6.25 1.15
CA LEU A 51 -13.22 -5.01 1.23
C LEU A 51 -13.98 -3.91 1.96
N TRP A 52 -15.27 -3.71 1.64
CA TRP A 52 -16.10 -2.73 2.33
C TRP A 52 -16.20 -3.00 3.83
N LEU A 53 -16.43 -4.26 4.23
CA LEU A 53 -16.46 -4.65 5.65
C LEU A 53 -15.16 -4.30 6.37
N ASP A 54 -14.02 -4.56 5.73
CA ASP A 54 -12.70 -4.25 6.28
C ASP A 54 -12.46 -2.74 6.39
N LYS A 55 -12.80 -1.96 5.35
CA LYS A 55 -12.60 -0.50 5.34
C LYS A 55 -13.54 0.28 6.24
N THR A 56 -14.65 -0.33 6.66
CA THR A 56 -15.65 0.30 7.53
C THR A 56 -15.65 -0.27 8.96
N ASP A 57 -14.55 -0.92 9.35
CA ASP A 57 -14.32 -1.48 10.68
C ASP A 57 -15.40 -2.48 11.14
N GLN A 58 -16.11 -3.12 10.20
CA GLN A 58 -17.13 -4.14 10.51
C GLN A 58 -16.51 -5.49 10.86
N VAL A 59 -15.22 -5.66 10.59
CA VAL A 59 -14.43 -6.85 10.92
C VAL A 59 -13.11 -6.46 11.55
N LEU A 60 -12.58 -7.33 12.41
CA LEU A 60 -11.25 -7.16 12.97
C LEU A 60 -10.18 -7.27 11.87
N PRO A 61 -9.08 -6.52 11.95
CA PRO A 61 -8.00 -6.63 10.98
C PRO A 61 -7.46 -8.07 10.94
N ASP A 62 -7.33 -8.62 9.73
CA ASP A 62 -6.78 -9.97 9.55
C ASP A 62 -5.27 -9.96 9.80
N GLU A 63 -4.89 -10.51 10.95
CA GLU A 63 -3.49 -10.64 11.34
C GLU A 63 -2.75 -11.79 10.65
N SER A 64 -3.47 -12.68 9.97
CA SER A 64 -2.86 -13.78 9.25
C SER A 64 -2.18 -13.27 7.97
N ALA A 65 -0.88 -13.51 7.85
CA ALA A 65 -0.17 -13.39 6.59
C ALA A 65 -0.04 -14.81 6.01
N GLY A 66 -0.67 -15.05 4.86
CA GLY A 66 -0.52 -16.33 4.16
C GLY A 66 0.91 -16.55 3.66
N GLU A 67 1.25 -17.79 3.27
CA GLU A 67 2.59 -18.14 2.79
C GLU A 67 3.07 -17.27 1.62
N ALA A 68 2.16 -16.89 0.73
CA ALA A 68 2.48 -16.00 -0.40
C ALA A 68 2.97 -14.62 0.08
N ALA A 69 2.35 -14.05 1.12
CA ALA A 69 2.78 -12.79 1.70
C ALA A 69 4.13 -12.93 2.43
N TYR A 70 4.31 -14.04 3.16
CA TYR A 70 5.59 -14.35 3.82
C TYR A 70 6.74 -14.41 2.80
N TRP A 71 6.62 -15.23 1.75
CA TRP A 71 7.66 -15.37 0.74
C TRP A 71 7.85 -14.09 -0.09
N GLY A 72 6.78 -13.34 -0.34
CA GLY A 72 6.87 -12.01 -0.97
C GLY A 72 7.80 -11.07 -0.18
N ASN A 73 7.61 -10.98 1.14
CA ASN A 73 8.45 -10.15 2.01
C ASN A 73 9.91 -10.63 2.03
N GLN A 74 10.15 -11.95 2.11
CA GLN A 74 11.51 -12.51 2.10
C GLN A 74 12.25 -12.20 0.78
N MET A 75 11.52 -12.21 -0.34
CA MET A 75 12.10 -12.06 -1.67
C MET A 75 12.22 -10.61 -2.15
N GLU A 76 11.61 -9.64 -1.47
CA GLU A 76 11.58 -8.23 -1.90
C GLU A 76 12.98 -7.67 -2.17
N GLU A 77 13.91 -7.86 -1.23
CA GLU A 77 15.30 -7.38 -1.36
C GLU A 77 16.05 -8.07 -2.51
N VAL A 78 15.81 -9.37 -2.70
CA VAL A 78 16.44 -10.17 -3.75
C VAL A 78 15.99 -9.67 -5.12
N VAL A 79 14.69 -9.48 -5.30
CA VAL A 79 14.10 -8.97 -6.54
C VAL A 79 14.55 -7.52 -6.82
N ALA A 80 14.60 -6.67 -5.79
CA ALA A 80 15.07 -5.29 -5.91
C ALA A 80 16.52 -5.23 -6.43
N LYS A 81 17.44 -6.00 -5.84
CA LYS A 81 18.84 -6.06 -6.28
C LYS A 81 19.00 -6.55 -7.71
N GLU A 82 18.23 -7.57 -8.10
CA GLU A 82 18.26 -8.08 -9.47
C GLU A 82 17.71 -7.04 -10.47
N PHE A 83 16.66 -6.31 -10.09
CA PHE A 83 16.16 -5.19 -10.88
C PHE A 83 17.21 -4.09 -11.05
N GLU A 84 17.90 -3.69 -9.98
CA GLU A 84 18.97 -2.69 -10.05
C GLU A 84 20.09 -3.15 -11.00
N LYS A 85 20.53 -4.41 -10.88
CA LYS A 85 21.58 -5.00 -11.72
C LYS A 85 21.21 -5.02 -13.20
N ARG A 86 19.97 -5.40 -13.55
CA ARG A 86 19.53 -5.52 -14.94
C ARG A 86 19.25 -4.18 -15.62
N THR A 87 18.78 -3.21 -14.84
CA THR A 87 18.29 -1.93 -15.39
C THR A 87 19.26 -0.77 -15.20
N GLY A 88 20.24 -0.90 -14.29
CA GLY A 88 21.11 0.20 -13.86
C GLY A 88 20.40 1.28 -13.03
N LYS A 89 19.11 1.11 -12.72
CA LYS A 89 18.34 2.04 -11.89
C LYS A 89 18.58 1.75 -10.41
N LYS A 90 18.51 2.79 -9.57
CA LYS A 90 18.58 2.65 -8.11
C LYS A 90 17.19 2.43 -7.54
N VAL A 91 17.08 1.52 -6.58
CA VAL A 91 15.88 1.29 -5.77
C VAL A 91 16.07 1.95 -4.41
N ARG A 92 14.98 2.49 -3.85
CA ARG A 92 14.95 3.17 -2.55
C ARG A 92 13.71 2.72 -1.79
N ARG A 93 13.90 2.27 -0.56
CA ARG A 93 12.79 2.08 0.37
C ARG A 93 12.39 3.43 0.94
N SER A 94 11.15 3.83 0.68
CA SER A 94 10.63 5.08 1.22
C SER A 94 10.25 4.96 2.69
N ASN A 95 9.74 3.79 3.13
CA ASN A 95 9.17 3.58 4.46
C ASN A 95 8.13 4.65 4.87
N MET A 96 7.37 5.16 3.89
CA MET A 96 6.27 6.10 4.09
C MET A 96 5.03 5.56 3.39
N MET A 97 3.86 5.81 3.98
CA MET A 97 2.58 5.78 3.27
C MET A 97 2.28 7.17 2.75
N TYR A 98 1.88 7.26 1.49
CA TYR A 98 1.53 8.49 0.82
C TYR A 98 0.03 8.59 0.59
N GLN A 99 -0.48 9.81 0.59
CA GLN A 99 -1.85 10.15 0.26
C GLN A 99 -1.88 11.15 -0.90
N HIS A 100 -2.81 10.95 -1.84
CA HIS A 100 -2.96 11.84 -2.99
C HIS A 100 -3.36 13.25 -2.53
N PRO A 101 -2.75 14.33 -3.07
CA PRO A 101 -2.94 15.69 -2.55
C PRO A 101 -4.34 16.28 -2.76
N GLU A 102 -5.18 15.66 -3.61
CA GLU A 102 -6.56 16.11 -3.89
C GLU A 102 -7.62 15.03 -3.66
N HIS A 103 -7.19 13.80 -3.39
CA HIS A 103 -8.08 12.66 -3.28
C HIS A 103 -7.71 11.90 -2.03
N ASP A 104 -8.23 12.34 -0.89
CA ASP A 104 -7.82 11.83 0.43
C ASP A 104 -8.01 10.32 0.59
N PHE A 105 -8.93 9.74 -0.19
CA PHE A 105 -9.16 8.30 -0.23
C PHE A 105 -8.09 7.51 -1.00
N MET A 106 -7.18 8.13 -1.76
CA MET A 106 -6.16 7.41 -2.54
C MET A 106 -4.84 7.33 -1.78
N LEU A 107 -4.41 6.11 -1.47
CA LEU A 107 -3.19 5.81 -0.72
C LEU A 107 -2.18 5.02 -1.57
N ALA A 108 -0.88 5.21 -1.33
CA ALA A 108 0.20 4.46 -1.96
C ALA A 108 1.37 4.18 -0.99
#